data_AF-A0A7S9C6Z9-F1
#
_entry.id   AF-A0A7S9C6Z9-F1
#
_cell.length_a   1.000
_cell.length_b   1.000
_cell.length_c   1.000
_cell.angle_alpha   90.00
_cell.angle_beta   90.00
_cell.angle_gamma   90.00
#
_symmetry.space_group_name_H-M   'P 1'
#
loop_
_entity.id
_entity.type
_entity.pdbx_description
1 polymer ?
#
loop_
_entity_poly.entity_id
_entity_poly.type
_entity_poly.pdbx_seq_one_letter_code
_entity_poly.pdbx_strand_id
1 'polypeptide(L)'
;MQLIVSALVIAALVLWGLLDPTGMSAFFDGALAQLTRKLGWLYLWVVLGLVLTSLALALAFGRVGRLKLGGEDEEPAFSRGAWFAMLFAAGMGIGLVFWGVAEPLSHYINPPPGLAPRTPEAANAAMRYSFFHWGRHPWAV
;
A
#
# COMPACT_ATOMS: atom_id res chain seq x y z
N MET A 1 -15.85 -24.02 -5.25
CA MET A 1 -15.40 -23.64 -6.61
C MET A 1 -14.33 -22.54 -6.58
N GLN A 2 -14.58 -21.38 -5.96
CA GLN A 2 -13.60 -20.28 -5.87
C GLN A 2 -12.24 -20.71 -5.29
N LEU A 3 -12.24 -21.46 -4.18
CA LEU A 3 -11.01 -21.97 -3.56
C LEU A 3 -10.18 -22.84 -4.52
N ILE A 4 -10.84 -23.69 -5.32
CA ILE A 4 -10.17 -24.62 -6.24
C ILE A 4 -9.51 -23.83 -7.37
N VAL A 5 -10.22 -22.83 -7.92
CA VAL A 5 -9.66 -21.97 -8.97
C VAL A 5 -8.43 -21.22 -8.45
N SER A 6 -8.52 -20.59 -7.28
CA SER A 6 -7.37 -19.88 -6.68
C SER A 6 -6.20 -20.83 -6.40
N ALA A 7 -6.47 -22.01 -5.85
CA ALA A 7 -5.44 -23.01 -5.57
C ALA A 7 -4.72 -23.49 -6.84
N LEU A 8 -5.47 -23.74 -7.93
CA LEU A 8 -4.88 -24.14 -9.20
C LEU A 8 -4.01 -23.04 -9.82
N VAL A 9 -4.46 -21.79 -9.77
CA VAL A 9 -3.67 -20.63 -10.25
C VAL A 9 -2.37 -20.50 -9.46
N ILE A 10 -2.44 -20.57 -8.12
CA ILE A 10 -1.26 -20.51 -7.26
C ILE A 10 -0.31 -21.67 -7.57
N ALA A 11 -0.84 -22.90 -7.66
CA ALA A 11 -0.02 -24.08 -7.96
C ALA A 11 0.68 -23.96 -9.33
N ALA A 12 -0.01 -23.44 -10.34
CA ALA A 12 0.58 -23.22 -11.66
C ALA A 12 1.72 -22.18 -11.63
N LEU A 13 1.53 -21.06 -10.92
CA LEU A 13 2.57 -20.03 -10.76
C LEU A 13 3.78 -20.57 -9.99
N VAL A 14 3.55 -21.34 -8.93
CA VAL A 14 4.63 -22.00 -8.18
C VAL A 14 5.38 -22.98 -9.07
N LEU A 15 4.67 -23.86 -9.79
CA LEU A 15 5.30 -24.81 -10.71
C LEU A 15 6.12 -24.10 -11.80
N TRP A 16 5.61 -23.02 -12.37
CA TRP A 16 6.36 -22.24 -13.35
C TRP A 16 7.63 -21.65 -12.74
N GLY A 17 7.56 -21.03 -11.57
CA GLY A 17 8.72 -20.48 -10.89
C GLY A 17 9.78 -21.52 -10.53
N LEU A 18 9.38 -22.77 -10.26
CA LEU A 18 10.31 -23.88 -10.03
C LEU A 18 10.98 -24.37 -11.33
N LEU A 19 10.24 -24.41 -12.44
CA LEU A 19 10.71 -24.99 -13.70
C LEU A 19 11.49 -24.00 -14.57
N ASP A 20 11.10 -22.73 -14.58
CA ASP A 20 11.70 -21.67 -15.39
C ASP A 20 11.70 -20.32 -14.65
N PRO A 21 12.56 -20.15 -13.64
CA PRO A 21 12.63 -18.91 -12.86
C PRO A 21 13.07 -17.71 -13.70
N THR A 22 13.93 -17.91 -14.70
CA THR A 22 14.43 -16.82 -15.55
C THR A 22 13.36 -16.31 -16.49
N GLY A 23 12.62 -17.19 -17.17
CA GLY A 23 11.48 -16.80 -18.00
C GLY A 23 10.36 -16.15 -17.19
N MET A 24 10.10 -16.64 -15.98
CA MET A 24 9.14 -16.03 -15.05
C MET A 24 9.56 -14.61 -14.66
N SER A 25 10.83 -14.38 -14.30
CA SER A 25 11.35 -13.03 -13.98
C SER A 25 11.19 -12.09 -15.17
N ALA A 26 11.65 -12.50 -16.36
CA ALA A 26 11.58 -11.66 -17.56
C ALA A 26 10.13 -11.29 -17.91
N PHE A 27 9.19 -12.22 -17.75
CA PHE A 27 7.77 -11.97 -17.94
C PHE A 27 7.25 -10.93 -16.95
N PHE A 28 7.49 -11.10 -15.65
CA PHE A 28 6.97 -10.18 -14.62
C PHE A 28 7.62 -8.80 -14.71
N ASP A 29 8.92 -8.71 -15.01
CA ASP A 29 9.61 -7.44 -15.22
C ASP A 29 9.01 -6.68 -16.42
N GLY A 30 8.76 -7.40 -17.52
CA GLY A 30 8.10 -6.83 -18.70
C GLY A 30 6.66 -6.38 -18.42
N ALA A 31 5.88 -7.21 -17.73
CA ALA A 31 4.51 -6.89 -17.34
C ALA A 31 4.44 -5.69 -16.40
N LEU A 32 5.30 -5.63 -15.39
CA LEU A 32 5.41 -4.51 -14.46
C LEU A 32 5.75 -3.22 -15.20
N ALA A 33 6.77 -3.24 -16.06
CA ALA A 33 7.16 -2.08 -16.85
C ALA A 33 6.01 -1.57 -17.75
N GLN A 34 5.27 -2.48 -18.38
CA GLN A 34 4.11 -2.13 -19.21
C GLN A 34 2.96 -1.54 -18.39
N LEU A 35 2.62 -2.15 -17.25
CA LEU A 35 1.57 -1.69 -16.36
C LEU A 35 1.90 -0.32 -15.78
N THR A 36 3.12 -0.12 -15.25
CA THR A 36 3.54 1.17 -14.72
C THR A 36 3.50 2.26 -15.79
N ARG A 37 3.94 1.96 -17.01
CA ARG A 37 3.93 2.94 -18.11
C ARG A 37 2.51 3.30 -18.58
N LYS A 38 1.61 2.33 -18.69
CA LYS A 38 0.26 2.55 -19.26
C LYS A 38 -0.79 2.95 -18.22
N LEU A 39 -0.71 2.38 -17.01
CA LEU A 39 -1.71 2.52 -15.96
C LEU A 39 -1.19 3.27 -14.72
N GLY A 40 0.09 3.64 -14.65
CA GLY A 40 0.64 4.36 -13.51
C GLY A 40 -0.08 5.68 -13.22
N TRP A 41 -0.46 6.43 -14.26
CA TRP A 41 -1.25 7.66 -14.09
C TRP A 41 -2.62 7.38 -13.47
N LEU A 42 -3.30 6.31 -13.90
CA LEU A 42 -4.61 5.92 -13.37
C LEU A 42 -4.50 5.52 -11.89
N TYR A 43 -3.46 4.75 -11.54
CA TYR A 43 -3.17 4.40 -10.16
C TYR A 43 -3.05 5.65 -9.27
N LEU A 44 -2.27 6.65 -9.71
CA LEU A 44 -2.10 7.91 -8.98
C LEU A 44 -3.42 8.66 -8.78
N TRP A 45 -4.26 8.75 -9.82
CA TRP A 45 -5.56 9.42 -9.71
C TRP A 45 -6.54 8.68 -8.79
N VAL A 46 -6.57 7.35 -8.85
CA VAL A 46 -7.43 6.54 -7.99
C VAL A 46 -7.01 6.71 -6.53
N VAL A 47 -5.73 6.56 -6.22
CA VAL A 47 -5.22 6.73 -4.85
C VAL A 47 -5.45 8.15 -4.35
N LEU A 48 -5.19 9.18 -5.18
CA LEU A 48 -5.49 10.57 -4.82
C LEU A 48 -6.98 10.77 -4.54
N GLY A 49 -7.85 10.26 -5.41
CA GLY A 49 -9.30 10.31 -5.23
C GLY A 49 -9.72 9.67 -3.92
N LEU A 50 -9.20 8.47 -3.62
CA LEU A 50 -9.46 7.78 -2.36
C LEU A 50 -8.97 8.58 -1.17
N VAL A 51 -7.75 9.14 -1.18
CA VAL A 51 -7.25 9.98 -0.07
C VAL A 51 -8.15 11.20 0.18
N LEU A 52 -8.66 11.82 -0.88
CA LEU A 52 -9.55 12.98 -0.77
C LEU A 52 -10.95 12.58 -0.26
N THR A 53 -11.44 11.38 -0.57
CA THR A 53 -12.79 10.94 -0.18
C THR A 53 -12.85 10.14 1.12
N SER A 54 -11.87 9.29 1.41
CA SER A 54 -11.93 8.25 2.45
C SER A 54 -11.67 8.76 3.87
N LEU A 55 -10.69 9.64 4.08
CA LEU A 55 -10.17 9.86 5.43
C LEU A 55 -10.90 10.94 6.24
N ALA A 56 -11.69 11.82 5.62
CA ALA A 56 -12.28 12.94 6.35
C ALA A 56 -13.55 13.49 5.71
N LEU A 57 -13.52 13.85 4.43
CA LEU A 57 -14.52 14.76 3.86
C LEU A 57 -15.87 14.09 3.57
N ALA A 58 -15.90 12.83 3.12
CA ALA A 58 -17.16 12.14 2.79
C ALA A 58 -17.66 11.23 3.93
N LEU A 59 -16.75 10.49 4.59
CA LEU A 59 -17.11 9.51 5.61
C LEU A 59 -17.09 10.04 7.04
N ALA A 60 -16.25 11.02 7.41
CA ALA A 60 -16.26 11.54 8.79
C ALA A 60 -17.16 12.78 8.96
N PHE A 61 -17.23 13.63 7.93
CA PHE A 61 -18.03 14.86 7.95
C PHE A 61 -19.33 14.77 7.13
N GLY A 62 -19.49 13.75 6.30
CA GLY A 62 -20.71 13.52 5.51
C GLY A 62 -21.82 12.83 6.32
N ARG A 63 -23.05 12.84 5.76
CA ARG A 63 -24.23 12.23 6.41
C ARG A 63 -24.04 10.74 6.71
N VAL A 64 -23.27 10.05 5.86
CA VAL A 64 -22.97 8.62 5.98
C VAL A 64 -22.03 8.29 7.14
N GLY A 65 -21.26 9.25 7.65
CA GLY A 65 -20.38 9.04 8.81
C GLY A 65 -21.07 8.82 10.13
N ARG A 66 -22.33 9.25 10.20
CA ARG A 66 -23.20 8.99 11.36
C ARG A 66 -23.86 7.62 11.29
N LEU A 67 -23.73 6.91 10.17
CA LEU A 67 -24.28 5.57 10.05
C LEU A 67 -23.43 4.59 10.85
N LYS A 68 -24.13 3.79 11.63
CA LYS A 68 -23.55 2.71 12.41
C LYS A 68 -23.32 1.50 11.51
N LEU A 69 -22.13 0.92 11.59
CA LEU A 69 -21.80 -0.35 10.92
C LEU A 69 -22.23 -1.52 11.81
N GLY A 70 -23.53 -1.77 11.88
CA GLY A 70 -24.15 -2.80 12.72
C GLY A 70 -25.65 -2.54 12.91
N GLY A 71 -26.31 -3.38 13.72
CA GLY A 71 -27.71 -3.16 14.09
C GLY A 71 -27.89 -1.89 14.94
N GLU A 72 -29.10 -1.30 14.97
CA GLU A 72 -29.37 -0.07 15.73
C GLU A 72 -29.01 -0.19 17.22
N ASP A 73 -29.19 -1.38 17.79
CA ASP A 73 -28.92 -1.69 19.21
C ASP A 73 -27.54 -2.33 19.48
N GLU A 74 -26.73 -2.57 18.46
CA GLU A 74 -25.45 -3.30 18.59
C GLU A 74 -24.32 -2.44 19.17
N GLU A 75 -23.74 -2.78 20.32
CA GLU A 75 -22.60 -2.00 20.83
C GLU A 75 -21.26 -2.39 20.20
N PRO A 76 -20.25 -1.49 20.14
CA PRO A 76 -18.92 -1.86 19.67
C PRO A 76 -18.35 -3.04 20.47
N ALA A 77 -17.98 -4.12 19.78
CA ALA A 77 -17.43 -5.32 20.41
C ALA A 77 -16.09 -5.09 21.13
N PHE A 78 -15.37 -4.01 20.79
CA PHE A 78 -14.08 -3.66 21.36
C PHE A 78 -14.09 -2.23 21.90
N SER A 79 -13.35 -2.02 23.00
CA SER A 79 -13.08 -0.66 23.48
C SER A 79 -12.32 0.14 22.41
N ARG A 80 -12.46 1.47 22.43
CA ARG A 80 -11.79 2.34 21.46
C ARG A 80 -10.27 2.14 21.42
N GLY A 81 -9.65 1.89 22.58
CA GLY A 81 -8.22 1.62 22.69
C GLY A 81 -7.82 0.28 22.07
N ALA A 82 -8.60 -0.78 22.33
CA ALA A 82 -8.36 -2.10 21.73
C ALA A 82 -8.56 -2.06 20.21
N TRP A 83 -9.63 -1.43 19.73
CA TRP A 83 -9.87 -1.24 18.29
C TRP A 83 -8.73 -0.49 17.60
N PHE A 84 -8.26 0.61 18.21
CA PHE A 84 -7.13 1.36 17.67
C PHE A 84 -5.86 0.51 17.61
N ALA A 85 -5.54 -0.23 18.66
CA ALA A 85 -4.39 -1.13 18.68
C ALA A 85 -4.49 -2.23 17.60
N MET A 86 -5.68 -2.79 17.39
CA MET A 86 -5.91 -3.80 16.35
C MET A 86 -5.63 -3.29 14.94
N LEU A 87 -5.97 -2.02 14.62
CA LEU A 87 -5.66 -1.42 13.33
C LEU A 87 -4.15 -1.43 13.03
N PHE A 88 -3.34 -1.05 14.01
CA PHE A 88 -1.88 -1.06 13.87
C PHE A 88 -1.33 -2.48 13.81
N ALA A 89 -1.84 -3.39 14.64
CA ALA A 89 -1.40 -4.79 14.63
C ALA A 89 -1.70 -5.48 13.28
N ALA A 90 -2.83 -5.15 12.64
CA ALA A 90 -3.23 -5.73 11.36
C ALA A 90 -2.52 -5.08 10.15
N GLY A 91 -2.39 -3.74 10.13
CA GLY A 91 -1.87 -3.02 8.96
C GLY A 91 -0.36 -2.81 8.92
N MET A 92 0.30 -2.77 10.09
CA MET A 92 1.72 -2.38 10.20
C MET A 92 2.60 -3.63 10.39
N GLY A 93 2.61 -4.52 9.39
CA GLY A 93 3.29 -5.81 9.45
C GLY A 93 4.80 -5.77 9.11
N ILE A 94 5.27 -6.83 8.45
CA ILE A 94 6.68 -7.01 8.02
C ILE A 94 7.20 -5.89 7.12
N GLY A 95 6.29 -5.22 6.40
CA GLY A 95 6.61 -4.11 5.51
C GLY A 95 7.41 -3.01 6.21
N LEU A 96 7.03 -2.61 7.43
CA LEU A 96 7.76 -1.57 8.17
C LEU A 96 9.09 -2.06 8.73
N VAL A 97 9.16 -3.34 9.12
CA VAL A 97 10.42 -3.93 9.62
C VAL A 97 11.47 -3.92 8.51
N PHE A 98 11.07 -4.19 7.27
CA PHE A 98 11.97 -4.18 6.13
C PHE A 98 12.17 -2.77 5.55
N TRP A 99 11.10 -2.12 5.11
CA TRP A 99 11.14 -0.86 4.37
C TRP A 99 11.27 0.37 5.27
N GLY A 100 10.98 0.28 6.57
CA GLY A 100 11.07 1.42 7.48
C GLY A 100 12.47 2.02 7.59
N VAL A 101 13.50 1.20 7.39
CA VAL A 101 14.90 1.67 7.27
C VAL A 101 15.37 1.66 5.81
N ALA A 102 15.03 0.61 5.06
CA ALA A 102 15.57 0.42 3.72
C ALA A 102 15.11 1.50 2.73
N GLU A 103 13.85 1.94 2.79
CA GLU A 103 13.29 2.92 1.86
C GLU A 103 13.88 4.33 2.02
N PRO A 104 13.87 4.96 3.22
CA PRO A 104 14.48 6.27 3.38
C PRO A 104 15.97 6.25 3.10
N LEU A 105 16.68 5.17 3.46
CA LEU A 105 18.11 5.04 3.13
C LEU A 105 18.33 4.92 1.62
N SER A 106 17.51 4.14 0.92
CA SER A 106 17.55 4.00 -0.53
C SER A 106 17.34 5.35 -1.22
N HIS A 107 16.32 6.11 -0.80
CA HIS A 107 16.06 7.45 -1.34
C HIS A 107 17.12 8.49 -0.95
N TYR A 108 17.83 8.32 0.17
CA TYR A 108 18.93 9.21 0.52
C TYR A 108 20.17 8.98 -0.37
N ILE A 109 20.42 7.73 -0.75
CA ILE A 109 21.54 7.33 -1.61
C ILE A 109 21.19 7.55 -3.10
N ASN A 110 19.95 7.29 -3.48
CA ASN A 110 19.42 7.45 -4.84
C ASN A 110 18.17 8.34 -4.80
N PRO A 111 18.33 9.66 -4.63
CA PRO A 111 17.20 10.55 -4.48
C PRO A 111 16.42 10.72 -5.79
N PRO A 112 15.16 11.20 -5.68
CA PRO A 112 14.38 11.62 -6.84
C PRO A 112 15.16 12.62 -7.73
N PRO A 113 14.83 12.69 -9.03
CA PRO A 113 15.52 13.58 -9.96
C PRO A 113 15.61 15.02 -9.47
N GLY A 114 16.77 15.66 -9.68
CA GLY A 114 17.01 17.05 -9.30
C GLY A 114 17.63 17.26 -7.91
N LEU A 115 18.02 16.18 -7.22
CA LEU A 115 18.72 16.25 -5.94
C LEU A 115 20.05 15.49 -5.99
N ALA A 116 21.07 16.04 -5.32
CA ALA A 116 22.34 15.36 -5.16
C ALA A 116 22.22 14.28 -4.06
N PRO A 117 22.78 13.07 -4.26
CA PRO A 117 22.83 12.05 -3.22
C PRO A 117 23.48 12.54 -1.93
N ARG A 118 23.07 11.97 -0.80
CA ARG A 118 23.71 12.11 0.51
C ARG A 118 23.78 13.55 1.06
N THR A 119 22.94 14.47 0.60
CA THR A 119 22.85 15.83 1.15
C THR A 119 21.69 15.99 2.14
N PRO A 120 21.66 17.06 2.96
CA PRO A 120 20.51 17.37 3.80
C PRO A 120 19.18 17.47 3.02
N GLU A 121 19.21 17.97 1.79
CA GLU A 121 18.04 18.08 0.92
C GLU A 121 17.55 16.69 0.48
N ALA A 122 18.46 15.78 0.14
CA ALA A 122 18.13 14.39 -0.17
C ALA A 122 17.56 13.65 1.04
N ALA A 123 18.09 13.90 2.25
CA ALA A 123 17.55 13.31 3.48
C ALA A 123 16.09 13.76 3.74
N ASN A 124 15.82 15.05 3.56
CA ASN A 124 14.47 15.58 3.66
C ASN A 124 13.52 14.99 2.60
N ALA A 125 13.97 14.88 1.35
CA ALA A 125 13.18 14.26 0.29
C ALA A 125 12.91 12.77 0.55
N ALA A 126 13.91 12.03 1.02
CA ALA A 126 13.78 10.62 1.35
C ALA A 126 12.70 10.35 2.40
N MET A 127 12.68 11.14 3.48
CA MET A 127 11.64 11.04 4.50
C MET A 127 10.27 11.44 3.96
N ARG A 128 10.18 12.47 3.09
CA ARG A 128 8.93 12.86 2.45
C ARG A 128 8.32 11.73 1.60
N TYR A 129 9.14 11.05 0.80
CA TYR A 129 8.68 9.90 0.00
C TYR A 129 8.28 8.72 0.88
N SER A 130 9.07 8.42 1.92
CA SER A 130 8.74 7.35 2.86
C SER A 130 7.40 7.61 3.57
N PHE A 131 7.15 8.84 4.02
CA PHE A 131 5.85 9.21 4.59
C PHE A 131 4.74 9.29 3.55
N PHE A 132 5.05 9.56 2.29
CA PHE A 132 4.06 9.51 1.21
C PHE A 132 3.58 8.07 1.01
N HIS A 133 4.49 7.10 0.95
CA HIS A 133 4.19 5.67 0.74
C HIS A 133 3.62 4.96 1.97
N TRP A 134 3.99 5.36 3.19
CA TRP A 134 3.55 4.72 4.45
C TRP A 134 2.63 5.58 5.31
N GLY A 135 2.25 6.76 4.81
CA GLY A 135 1.32 7.67 5.47
C GLY A 135 -0.11 7.48 4.98
N ARG A 136 -0.84 8.57 4.76
CA ARG A 136 -2.30 8.52 4.48
C ARG A 136 -2.69 7.77 3.19
N HIS A 137 -1.81 7.71 2.20
CA HIS A 137 -2.12 7.12 0.90
C HIS A 137 -2.50 5.64 0.98
N PRO A 138 -1.67 4.73 1.53
CA PRO A 138 -2.06 3.32 1.68
C PRO A 138 -3.27 3.12 2.60
N TRP A 139 -3.41 3.89 3.68
CA TRP A 139 -4.54 3.75 4.62
C TRP A 139 -5.88 4.24 4.05
N ALA A 140 -5.85 4.97 2.93
CA ALA A 140 -7.05 5.44 2.25
C ALA A 140 -7.67 4.39 1.32
N VAL A 141 -6.93 3.33 0.98
CA VAL A 141 -7.31 2.23 0.09
C VAL A 141 -7.88 1.09 0.90
#